data_AF-A0A167L169-F1
#
_entry.id   AF-A0A167L169-F1
#
_cell.length_a   1.000
_cell.length_b   1.000
_cell.length_c   1.000
_cell.angle_alpha   90.00
_cell.angle_beta   90.00
_cell.angle_gamma   90.00
#
_symmetry.space_group_name_H-M   'P 1'
#
loop_
_entity.id
_entity.type
_entity.pdbx_description
1 polymer ?
#
loop_
_entity_poly.entity_id
_entity_poly.type
_entity_poly.pdbx_seq_one_letter_code
_entity_poly.pdbx_strand_id
1 'polypeptide(L)'
;MNKLILPLALSTLLLGCALDGDDGSNGKDGAVGAQGQTGATGPTGEKGNTGETGDKGETGAAGQPATIQLVPTLVGRAVLNAQSPEGAAEIVAYHAQSQRIFALNSSASPATIEVINIAQLDTEALVKNTEGVVTNTNLQSDATINLSEFETGDANSLAIHGNLMAVAVAKETGQAGKILFFEIAQDAIKFIKSVTVGDLPDMVTFSPDGNKVIVANEGEPKSDYSIDPEGSIAIIQTTNGQVADNATLLNFNAFDNQQATLEAQGVVFASPTGRTIKGKAIDTTVSMDLEPEYVSVSKDGRYAYVSLQENNAMAIVDLETNELDVKGFGFKDWSNWTLDASDKDDKINFASYPGLYGMYQPDSIATYQWQGANFIISANEGDGREYFFDAQDEATCLAQGGLEFDEDDGCLAYTDESRAEDLTLSDNFSYLNNDDQDIGRLKVSTELGDANNDNQYEELYTYGGRSFSIWDHNGHRIYDSGDDVGKITAAIHGEAFNNDEDENSGDTRSDAKGAEPEALAIGEIGDRTYAFVGLERMGGILVYDVTNPFNVTMNTYMINRGLQKDAEISGDLAPEGMVFISAQNSPIGQPLLVVGNEISGSVSVWSITQQ
;
A
#
# COMPACT_ATOMS: atom_id res chain seq x y z
N MET A 1 19.04 51.67 1.81
CA MET A 1 19.58 51.68 3.20
C MET A 1 18.50 51.15 4.13
N ASN A 2 18.85 50.18 4.98
CA ASN A 2 18.15 49.64 6.16
C ASN A 2 16.64 49.93 6.32
N LYS A 3 15.80 48.91 6.08
CA LYS A 3 15.26 47.97 7.10
C LYS A 3 14.04 48.53 7.84
N LEU A 4 12.86 48.12 7.39
CA LEU A 4 11.63 48.10 8.20
C LEU A 4 11.48 46.67 8.75
N ILE A 5 11.51 46.49 10.07
CA ILE A 5 11.29 45.19 10.72
C ILE A 5 10.53 45.43 12.04
N LEU A 6 9.48 44.62 12.23
CA LEU A 6 9.10 43.86 13.43
C LEU A 6 7.60 44.03 13.80
N PRO A 7 6.86 42.91 14.01
CA PRO A 7 5.42 42.92 14.27
C PRO A 7 5.09 43.05 15.77
N LEU A 8 3.79 43.13 16.09
CA LEU A 8 3.30 43.04 17.47
C LEU A 8 2.24 41.93 17.57
N ALA A 9 2.62 40.81 18.20
CA ALA A 9 1.69 39.77 18.61
C ALA A 9 0.91 40.21 19.88
N LEU A 10 -0.31 39.72 20.02
CA LEU A 10 -1.24 40.11 21.08
C LEU A 10 -1.66 38.87 21.88
N SER A 11 -1.30 38.81 23.17
CA SER A 11 -1.84 37.79 24.08
C SER A 11 -2.07 38.29 25.51
N THR A 12 -3.32 38.16 25.94
CA THR A 12 -3.82 37.86 27.30
C THR A 12 -3.41 38.72 28.50
N LEU A 13 -4.40 39.47 29.02
CA LEU A 13 -4.47 39.93 30.41
C LEU A 13 -4.78 38.77 31.37
N LEU A 14 -4.23 38.81 32.59
CA LEU A 14 -5.00 38.64 33.83
C LEU A 14 -4.21 39.17 35.04
N LEU A 15 -4.89 39.94 35.90
CA LEU A 15 -4.31 40.69 37.04
C LEU A 15 -5.03 40.30 38.34
N GLY A 16 -4.30 40.10 39.44
CA GLY A 16 -4.86 39.81 40.76
C GLY A 16 -3.84 39.99 41.90
N CYS A 17 -4.04 40.99 42.75
CA CYS A 17 -3.18 41.40 43.88
C CYS A 17 -3.43 40.53 45.15
N ALA A 18 -2.76 40.62 46.31
CA ALA A 18 -1.66 41.47 46.84
C ALA A 18 -1.06 40.86 48.15
N LEU A 19 0.12 41.34 48.60
CA LEU A 19 0.62 41.67 49.98
C LEU A 19 0.20 40.79 51.21
N ASP A 20 0.96 40.62 52.31
CA ASP A 20 2.05 41.38 52.96
C ASP A 20 2.81 40.51 54.00
N GLY A 21 3.94 40.99 54.59
CA GLY A 21 4.51 40.44 55.84
C GLY A 21 6.04 40.20 55.87
N ASP A 22 6.76 40.85 56.79
CA ASP A 22 8.24 40.86 56.93
C ASP A 22 8.69 40.61 58.39
N ASP A 23 9.65 39.71 58.59
CA ASP A 23 10.08 39.19 59.91
C ASP A 23 11.61 39.22 60.12
N GLY A 24 12.12 40.39 60.51
CA GLY A 24 13.08 40.52 61.63
C GLY A 24 14.54 40.01 61.48
N SER A 25 15.47 40.94 61.31
CA SER A 25 16.92 40.65 61.32
C SER A 25 17.58 40.62 62.71
N ASN A 26 18.46 39.64 62.90
CA ASN A 26 19.49 39.54 63.94
C ASN A 26 20.74 38.87 63.30
N GLY A 27 21.99 39.18 63.66
CA GLY A 27 22.52 40.17 64.61
C GLY A 27 24.06 40.26 64.45
N LYS A 28 24.77 40.94 65.36
CA LYS A 28 26.24 40.85 65.47
C LYS A 28 26.71 40.88 66.93
N ASP A 29 27.61 39.95 67.27
CA ASP A 29 28.72 40.02 68.24
C ASP A 29 29.48 38.68 68.15
N GLY A 30 30.79 38.53 68.41
CA GLY A 30 31.86 39.46 68.77
C GLY A 30 33.24 38.83 68.46
N ALA A 31 34.35 39.46 68.86
CA ALA A 31 35.71 39.03 68.46
C ALA A 31 36.23 37.77 69.18
N VAL A 32 37.12 37.03 68.48
CA VAL A 32 37.63 35.69 68.84
C VAL A 32 38.61 35.70 70.03
N GLY A 33 38.45 34.75 70.96
CA GLY A 33 39.40 34.48 72.04
C GLY A 33 40.60 33.62 71.59
N ALA A 34 41.76 33.81 72.23
CA ALA A 34 43.01 33.15 71.84
C ALA A 34 42.98 31.62 72.00
N GLN A 35 43.52 30.91 71.00
CA GLN A 35 43.64 29.46 70.96
C GLN A 35 44.64 28.93 71.99
N GLY A 36 44.23 27.94 72.80
CA GLY A 36 45.12 27.23 73.73
C GLY A 36 46.12 26.32 72.99
N GLN A 37 47.29 26.08 73.59
CA GLN A 37 48.30 25.21 73.01
C GLN A 37 47.82 23.74 72.96
N THR A 38 47.86 23.15 71.77
CA THR A 38 47.53 21.73 71.55
C THR A 38 48.55 20.82 72.23
N GLY A 39 48.07 19.85 73.02
CA GLY A 39 48.92 18.84 73.65
C GLY A 39 49.57 17.88 72.64
N ALA A 40 50.68 17.24 73.04
CA ALA A 40 51.42 16.34 72.19
C ALA A 40 50.59 15.11 71.75
N THR A 41 50.61 14.82 70.44
CA THR A 41 49.91 13.68 69.83
C THR A 41 50.47 12.36 70.35
N GLY A 42 49.58 11.45 70.78
CA GLY A 42 49.95 10.08 71.15
C GLY A 42 50.41 9.24 69.95
N PRO A 43 51.13 8.12 70.17
CA PRO A 43 51.63 7.28 69.08
C PRO A 43 50.50 6.69 68.24
N THR A 44 50.68 6.69 66.92
CA THR A 44 49.74 6.16 65.94
C THR A 44 49.51 4.65 66.15
N GLY A 45 48.25 4.24 66.27
CA GLY A 45 47.88 2.82 66.35
C GLY A 45 48.16 2.05 65.06
N GLU A 46 48.32 0.73 65.18
CA GLU A 46 48.64 -0.15 64.05
C GLU A 46 47.53 -0.14 62.98
N LYS A 47 47.94 -0.12 61.71
CA LYS A 47 47.03 -0.02 60.57
C LYS A 47 46.25 -1.33 60.39
N GLY A 48 44.93 -1.27 60.50
CA GLY A 48 44.05 -2.40 60.21
C GLY A 48 44.20 -2.92 58.77
N ASN A 49 44.04 -4.23 58.60
CA ASN A 49 44.13 -4.89 57.29
C ASN A 49 43.04 -4.38 56.33
N THR A 50 43.41 -4.23 55.05
CA THR A 50 42.47 -3.88 53.97
C THR A 50 41.41 -4.97 53.85
N GLY A 51 40.13 -4.58 53.79
CA GLY A 51 39.02 -5.50 53.54
C GLY A 51 39.08 -6.12 52.14
N GLU A 52 38.44 -7.27 51.99
CA GLU A 52 38.39 -8.01 50.71
C GLU A 52 37.67 -7.19 49.63
N THR A 53 38.15 -7.30 48.39
CA THR A 53 37.53 -6.62 47.24
C THR A 53 36.23 -7.34 46.90
N GLY A 54 35.10 -6.63 46.88
CA GLY A 54 33.81 -7.21 46.53
C GLY A 54 33.77 -7.77 45.11
N ASP A 55 32.90 -8.75 44.89
CA ASP A 55 32.79 -9.46 43.62
C ASP A 55 32.51 -8.53 42.45
N LYS A 56 33.17 -8.82 41.32
CA LYS A 56 32.94 -8.10 40.06
C LYS A 56 31.51 -8.39 39.59
N GLY A 57 30.69 -7.35 39.46
CA GLY A 57 29.34 -7.46 38.92
C GLY A 57 29.30 -8.14 37.55
N GLU A 58 28.18 -8.82 37.27
CA GLU A 58 27.97 -9.52 36.00
C GLU A 58 28.13 -8.57 34.81
N THR A 59 28.71 -9.09 33.73
CA THR A 59 28.84 -8.29 32.49
C THR A 59 27.47 -8.20 31.86
N GLY A 60 26.96 -6.98 31.66
CA GLY A 60 25.69 -6.77 30.97
C GLY A 60 25.69 -7.41 29.58
N ALA A 61 24.49 -7.77 29.09
CA ALA A 61 24.34 -8.33 27.75
C ALA A 61 25.00 -7.43 26.69
N ALA A 62 25.60 -8.06 25.67
CA ALA A 62 26.10 -7.32 24.52
C ALA A 62 24.94 -6.55 23.86
N GLY A 63 25.22 -5.32 23.40
CA GLY A 63 24.25 -4.60 22.57
C GLY A 63 23.97 -5.37 21.28
N GLN A 64 22.71 -5.39 20.84
CA GLN A 64 22.34 -5.89 19.53
C GLN A 64 23.07 -5.11 18.42
N PRO A 65 23.35 -5.72 17.25
CA PRO A 65 23.85 -4.99 16.08
C PRO A 65 22.94 -3.80 15.72
N ALA A 66 23.54 -2.72 15.21
CA ALA A 66 22.80 -1.47 14.93
C ALA A 66 21.75 -1.62 13.82
N THR A 67 21.97 -2.55 12.89
CA THR A 67 21.03 -2.95 11.84
C THR A 67 21.20 -4.45 11.62
N ILE A 68 20.10 -5.21 11.53
CA ILE A 68 20.12 -6.61 11.09
C ILE A 68 19.88 -6.58 9.58
N GLN A 69 20.80 -7.12 8.79
CA GLN A 69 20.62 -7.19 7.35
C GLN A 69 19.77 -8.41 6.99
N LEU A 70 18.71 -8.23 6.21
CA LEU A 70 17.98 -9.33 5.60
C LEU A 70 18.63 -9.75 4.29
N VAL A 71 18.73 -11.06 4.10
CA VAL A 71 19.26 -11.72 2.89
C VAL A 71 18.14 -12.58 2.31
N PRO A 72 17.45 -12.09 1.25
CA PRO A 72 16.44 -12.84 0.53
C PRO A 72 17.09 -13.87 -0.40
N THR A 73 16.45 -15.02 -0.58
CA THR A 73 16.91 -16.07 -1.50
C THR A 73 15.69 -16.78 -2.09
N LEU A 74 15.57 -16.79 -3.43
CA LEU A 74 14.53 -17.55 -4.11
C LEU A 74 14.73 -19.05 -3.87
N VAL A 75 13.72 -19.71 -3.29
CA VAL A 75 13.74 -21.13 -2.90
C VAL A 75 12.65 -21.95 -3.59
N GLY A 76 11.59 -21.30 -4.09
CA GLY A 76 10.52 -21.92 -4.87
C GLY A 76 10.09 -21.03 -6.02
N ARG A 77 9.77 -21.63 -7.17
CA ARG A 77 9.14 -20.93 -8.30
C ARG A 77 8.21 -21.86 -9.08
N ALA A 78 6.97 -21.43 -9.30
CA ALA A 78 6.01 -22.01 -10.22
C ALA A 78 5.59 -20.97 -11.28
N VAL A 79 5.01 -21.42 -12.39
CA VAL A 79 4.36 -20.55 -13.39
C VAL A 79 3.00 -21.17 -13.71
N LEU A 80 1.97 -20.34 -13.61
CA LEU A 80 0.57 -20.62 -13.94
C LEU A 80 0.28 -20.10 -15.34
N ASN A 81 -0.74 -20.67 -15.98
CA ASN A 81 -1.21 -20.34 -17.34
C ASN A 81 -0.13 -19.86 -18.34
N ALA A 82 1.02 -20.57 -18.43
CA ALA A 82 2.25 -20.07 -19.07
C ALA A 82 2.17 -19.79 -20.59
N GLN A 83 1.00 -19.82 -21.21
CA GLN A 83 0.72 -19.45 -22.60
C GLN A 83 -0.15 -18.19 -22.73
N SER A 84 -0.74 -17.73 -21.64
CA SER A 84 -1.54 -16.51 -21.47
C SER A 84 -1.44 -16.11 -19.99
N PRO A 85 -0.25 -15.71 -19.52
CA PRO A 85 0.06 -15.64 -18.09
C PRO A 85 -0.53 -14.41 -17.38
N GLU A 86 -0.76 -13.31 -18.11
CA GLU A 86 -1.38 -12.06 -17.67
C GLU A 86 -2.74 -12.31 -16.98
N GLY A 87 -2.87 -11.89 -15.71
CA GLY A 87 -3.98 -12.27 -14.81
C GLY A 87 -3.84 -13.66 -14.16
N ALA A 88 -2.64 -14.26 -14.12
CA ALA A 88 -2.40 -15.52 -13.41
C ALA A 88 -1.52 -15.29 -12.17
N ALA A 89 -1.89 -15.87 -11.04
CA ALA A 89 -1.23 -15.63 -9.77
C ALA A 89 -1.30 -14.15 -9.31
N GLU A 90 -2.43 -13.46 -9.54
CA GLU A 90 -2.72 -12.16 -8.91
C GLU A 90 -2.69 -12.35 -7.38
N ILE A 91 -3.73 -12.93 -6.79
CA ILE A 91 -3.82 -13.13 -5.35
C ILE A 91 -3.27 -14.49 -4.89
N VAL A 92 -2.43 -14.46 -3.84
CA VAL A 92 -1.86 -15.66 -3.20
C VAL A 92 -2.15 -15.73 -1.69
N ALA A 93 -2.55 -16.90 -1.21
CA ALA A 93 -2.66 -17.19 0.22
C ALA A 93 -1.97 -18.51 0.60
N TYR A 94 -1.70 -18.70 1.89
CA TYR A 94 -0.99 -19.87 2.40
C TYR A 94 -1.75 -20.60 3.51
N HIS A 95 -1.92 -21.92 3.34
CA HIS A 95 -2.49 -22.80 4.36
C HIS A 95 -1.38 -23.56 5.11
N ALA A 96 -1.06 -23.10 6.32
CA ALA A 96 0.06 -23.61 7.12
C ALA A 96 -0.03 -25.11 7.47
N GLN A 97 -1.24 -25.66 7.67
CA GLN A 97 -1.39 -27.07 8.06
C GLN A 97 -1.05 -28.04 6.91
N SER A 98 -1.45 -27.71 5.68
CA SER A 98 -1.15 -28.54 4.50
C SER A 98 0.12 -28.13 3.75
N GLN A 99 0.77 -27.03 4.18
CA GLN A 99 1.97 -26.46 3.55
C GLN A 99 1.76 -26.20 2.05
N ARG A 100 0.60 -25.63 1.71
CA ARG A 100 0.19 -25.30 0.35
C ARG A 100 -0.09 -23.81 0.19
N ILE A 101 0.41 -23.27 -0.91
CA ILE A 101 -0.01 -21.98 -1.46
C ILE A 101 -1.28 -22.23 -2.29
N PHE A 102 -2.20 -21.29 -2.24
CA PHE A 102 -3.38 -21.20 -3.09
C PHE A 102 -3.21 -19.90 -3.88
N ALA A 103 -3.11 -20.01 -5.20
CA ALA A 103 -2.91 -18.89 -6.10
C ALA A 103 -4.12 -18.77 -7.03
N LEU A 104 -4.68 -17.57 -7.12
CA LEU A 104 -5.75 -17.24 -8.05
C LEU A 104 -5.22 -17.23 -9.48
N ASN A 105 -6.09 -17.46 -10.44
CA ASN A 105 -5.76 -17.51 -11.85
C ASN A 105 -7.00 -17.09 -12.65
N SER A 106 -7.22 -15.77 -12.73
CA SER A 106 -8.33 -15.16 -13.48
C SER A 106 -8.18 -15.38 -14.99
N SER A 107 -6.94 -15.37 -15.48
CA SER A 107 -6.57 -15.56 -16.90
C SER A 107 -7.00 -16.92 -17.50
N ALA A 108 -7.29 -17.89 -16.65
CA ALA A 108 -7.98 -19.09 -17.07
C ALA A 108 -9.46 -18.77 -17.31
N SER A 109 -9.97 -19.10 -18.50
CA SER A 109 -11.41 -19.03 -18.76
C SER A 109 -12.02 -20.45 -18.74
N PRO A 110 -12.77 -20.85 -17.69
CA PRO A 110 -13.13 -20.11 -16.48
C PRO A 110 -12.06 -20.13 -15.37
N ALA A 111 -12.12 -19.13 -14.47
CA ALA A 111 -11.11 -18.87 -13.44
C ALA A 111 -10.86 -20.06 -12.52
N THR A 112 -9.59 -20.23 -12.11
CA THR A 112 -9.16 -21.34 -11.25
C THR A 112 -8.42 -20.87 -10.00
N ILE A 113 -8.36 -21.75 -8.99
CA ILE A 113 -7.35 -21.65 -7.92
C ILE A 113 -6.39 -22.81 -8.08
N GLU A 114 -5.11 -22.48 -8.24
CA GLU A 114 -4.01 -23.43 -8.34
C GLU A 114 -3.40 -23.68 -6.95
N VAL A 115 -3.23 -24.96 -6.61
CA VAL A 115 -2.78 -25.39 -5.28
C VAL A 115 -1.35 -25.90 -5.39
N ILE A 116 -0.40 -25.20 -4.79
CA ILE A 116 1.04 -25.47 -4.93
C ILE A 116 1.60 -25.96 -3.59
N ASN A 117 2.12 -27.19 -3.57
CA ASN A 117 2.69 -27.79 -2.37
C ASN A 117 4.15 -27.37 -2.18
N ILE A 118 4.46 -26.75 -1.04
CA ILE A 118 5.81 -26.27 -0.69
C ILE A 118 6.47 -27.07 0.45
N ALA A 119 5.88 -28.20 0.87
CA ALA A 119 6.43 -29.05 1.95
C ALA A 119 7.86 -29.56 1.68
N GLN A 120 8.29 -29.57 0.42
CA GLN A 120 9.66 -29.85 0.00
C GLN A 120 10.07 -28.84 -1.08
N LEU A 121 11.22 -28.20 -0.89
CA LEU A 121 11.80 -27.22 -1.82
C LEU A 121 13.16 -27.73 -2.30
N ASP A 122 13.26 -28.12 -3.57
CA ASP A 122 14.54 -28.43 -4.22
C ASP A 122 15.16 -27.13 -4.74
N THR A 123 15.89 -26.44 -3.86
CA THR A 123 16.50 -25.15 -4.17
C THR A 123 17.69 -25.28 -5.15
N GLU A 124 18.30 -26.46 -5.26
CA GLU A 124 19.40 -26.71 -6.21
C GLU A 124 18.91 -26.83 -7.66
N ALA A 125 17.61 -27.08 -7.86
CA ALA A 125 16.98 -27.11 -9.18
C ALA A 125 16.76 -25.71 -9.81
N LEU A 126 16.79 -24.63 -9.02
CA LEU A 126 16.65 -23.26 -9.53
C LEU A 126 17.99 -22.74 -10.06
N VAL A 127 18.04 -22.42 -11.35
CA VAL A 127 19.28 -22.02 -12.03
C VAL A 127 19.14 -20.62 -12.62
N LYS A 128 20.06 -19.73 -12.23
CA LYS A 128 20.16 -18.40 -12.80
C LYS A 128 20.69 -18.44 -14.24
N ASN A 129 20.07 -17.67 -15.13
CA ASN A 129 20.52 -17.42 -16.50
C ASN A 129 21.77 -16.50 -16.50
N THR A 130 22.18 -16.03 -17.67
CA THR A 130 23.35 -15.13 -17.83
C THR A 130 23.18 -13.74 -17.21
N GLU A 131 21.93 -13.28 -17.02
CA GLU A 131 21.61 -12.01 -16.34
C GLU A 131 21.46 -12.17 -14.82
N GLY A 132 21.45 -13.40 -14.31
CA GLY A 132 21.23 -13.67 -12.89
C GLY A 132 19.76 -13.96 -12.52
N VAL A 133 18.88 -14.09 -13.51
CA VAL A 133 17.43 -14.32 -13.38
C VAL A 133 17.11 -15.81 -13.38
N VAL A 134 16.21 -16.25 -12.52
CA VAL A 134 15.70 -17.63 -12.49
C VAL A 134 14.39 -17.70 -13.27
N THR A 135 14.43 -18.32 -14.44
CA THR A 135 13.25 -18.50 -15.30
C THR A 135 12.66 -19.91 -15.24
N ASN A 136 13.43 -20.90 -14.77
CA ASN A 136 12.92 -22.26 -14.60
C ASN A 136 12.13 -22.42 -13.30
N THR A 137 11.28 -23.45 -13.25
CA THR A 137 10.50 -23.80 -12.06
C THR A 137 11.09 -24.98 -11.30
N ASN A 138 10.82 -25.04 -10.00
CA ASN A 138 10.97 -26.24 -9.16
C ASN A 138 9.66 -26.63 -8.44
N LEU A 139 8.61 -25.80 -8.57
CA LEU A 139 7.26 -26.04 -8.08
C LEU A 139 6.28 -26.15 -9.25
N GLN A 140 5.13 -26.78 -8.98
CA GLN A 140 4.01 -26.94 -9.91
C GLN A 140 2.70 -27.07 -9.11
N SER A 141 1.56 -26.77 -9.75
CA SER A 141 0.23 -27.04 -9.18
C SER A 141 0.05 -28.55 -8.98
N ASP A 142 -0.38 -28.96 -7.77
CA ASP A 142 -0.69 -30.35 -7.40
C ASP A 142 -2.20 -30.64 -7.33
N ALA A 143 -3.03 -29.59 -7.36
CA ALA A 143 -4.47 -29.64 -7.59
C ALA A 143 -4.99 -28.29 -8.11
N THR A 144 -6.07 -28.34 -8.91
CA THR A 144 -6.75 -27.15 -9.45
C THR A 144 -8.20 -27.16 -9.01
N ILE A 145 -8.73 -26.01 -8.55
CA ILE A 145 -10.15 -25.80 -8.25
C ILE A 145 -10.75 -24.98 -9.40
N ASN A 146 -11.72 -25.54 -10.12
CA ASN A 146 -12.48 -24.80 -11.12
C ASN A 146 -13.64 -24.05 -10.43
N LEU A 147 -13.60 -22.71 -10.40
CA LEU A 147 -14.58 -21.92 -9.66
C LEU A 147 -15.98 -21.97 -10.29
N SER A 148 -16.06 -22.13 -11.61
CA SER A 148 -17.32 -22.25 -12.37
C SER A 148 -18.18 -23.46 -12.01
N GLU A 149 -17.65 -24.45 -11.27
CA GLU A 149 -18.45 -25.55 -10.72
C GLU A 149 -19.35 -25.11 -9.55
N PHE A 150 -19.07 -23.95 -8.95
CA PHE A 150 -19.74 -23.41 -7.77
C PHE A 150 -20.46 -22.09 -8.07
N GLU A 151 -19.82 -21.20 -8.84
CA GLU A 151 -20.40 -19.94 -9.30
C GLU A 151 -19.67 -19.44 -10.55
N THR A 152 -20.40 -18.86 -11.51
CA THR A 152 -19.78 -18.26 -12.72
C THR A 152 -19.44 -16.79 -12.48
N GLY A 153 -18.60 -16.21 -13.34
CA GLY A 153 -18.12 -14.84 -13.19
C GLY A 153 -16.65 -14.83 -12.84
N ASP A 154 -16.13 -13.62 -12.73
CA ASP A 154 -14.71 -13.35 -12.58
C ASP A 154 -14.35 -13.41 -11.10
N ALA A 155 -13.10 -13.75 -10.77
CA ALA A 155 -12.70 -14.02 -9.41
C ALA A 155 -11.44 -13.21 -9.12
N ASN A 156 -11.56 -12.27 -8.19
CA ASN A 156 -10.54 -11.24 -7.97
C ASN A 156 -9.68 -11.52 -6.74
N SER A 157 -10.25 -12.15 -5.68
CA SER A 157 -9.52 -12.33 -4.43
C SER A 157 -9.79 -13.65 -3.71
N LEU A 158 -8.83 -14.08 -2.89
CA LEU A 158 -8.97 -15.21 -1.97
C LEU A 158 -8.22 -14.99 -0.66
N ALA A 159 -8.78 -15.49 0.45
CA ALA A 159 -8.15 -15.45 1.76
C ALA A 159 -8.36 -16.77 2.53
N ILE A 160 -7.47 -17.03 3.50
CA ILE A 160 -7.47 -18.25 4.31
C ILE A 160 -7.33 -17.90 5.80
N HIS A 161 -8.24 -18.41 6.63
CA HIS A 161 -8.10 -18.39 8.09
C HIS A 161 -8.36 -19.77 8.69
N GLY A 162 -7.37 -20.28 9.44
CA GLY A 162 -7.40 -21.67 9.91
C GLY A 162 -7.54 -22.61 8.72
N ASN A 163 -8.64 -23.37 8.68
CA ASN A 163 -8.97 -24.33 7.62
C ASN A 163 -10.10 -23.84 6.71
N LEU A 164 -10.47 -22.55 6.78
CA LEU A 164 -11.54 -21.95 5.98
C LEU A 164 -10.92 -21.03 4.93
N MET A 165 -11.28 -21.26 3.66
CA MET A 165 -10.95 -20.38 2.54
C MET A 165 -12.20 -19.63 2.10
N ALA A 166 -12.05 -18.34 1.85
CA ALA A 166 -13.01 -17.47 1.19
C ALA A 166 -12.46 -17.06 -0.18
N VAL A 167 -13.32 -16.97 -1.19
CA VAL A 167 -12.96 -16.55 -2.56
C VAL A 167 -14.02 -15.57 -3.02
N ALA A 168 -13.62 -14.38 -3.45
CA ALA A 168 -14.50 -13.39 -4.05
C ALA A 168 -14.77 -13.74 -5.52
N VAL A 169 -16.02 -13.65 -5.93
CA VAL A 169 -16.47 -13.89 -7.30
C VAL A 169 -17.45 -12.79 -7.70
N ALA A 170 -16.99 -11.94 -8.60
CA ALA A 170 -17.72 -10.87 -9.23
C ALA A 170 -18.76 -11.39 -10.24
N LYS A 171 -19.57 -10.46 -10.74
CA LYS A 171 -20.62 -10.67 -11.72
C LYS A 171 -20.69 -9.45 -12.62
N GLU A 172 -21.37 -9.60 -13.75
CA GLU A 172 -21.77 -8.50 -14.63
C GLU A 172 -22.28 -7.29 -13.82
N THR A 173 -21.75 -6.11 -14.06
CA THR A 173 -22.06 -4.87 -13.33
C THR A 173 -23.56 -4.63 -13.12
N GLY A 174 -23.94 -4.28 -11.90
CA GLY A 174 -25.32 -4.22 -11.41
C GLY A 174 -25.90 -5.56 -10.96
N GLN A 175 -25.05 -6.58 -10.77
CA GLN A 175 -25.43 -7.85 -10.16
C GLN A 175 -24.55 -8.16 -8.94
N ALA A 176 -25.20 -8.34 -7.80
CA ALA A 176 -24.53 -8.74 -6.56
C ALA A 176 -23.70 -10.03 -6.73
N GLY A 177 -22.39 -9.92 -6.49
CA GLY A 177 -21.42 -11.01 -6.47
C GLY A 177 -21.53 -11.89 -5.23
N LYS A 178 -20.55 -12.79 -5.07
CA LYS A 178 -20.56 -13.79 -3.99
C LYS A 178 -19.18 -14.09 -3.42
N ILE A 179 -19.17 -14.41 -2.13
CA ILE A 179 -18.05 -15.12 -1.51
C ILE A 179 -18.32 -16.63 -1.51
N LEU A 180 -17.42 -17.40 -2.11
CA LEU A 180 -17.40 -18.86 -2.06
C LEU A 180 -16.58 -19.34 -0.85
N PHE A 181 -17.10 -20.33 -0.13
CA PHE A 181 -16.44 -20.86 1.07
C PHE A 181 -16.03 -22.32 0.89
N PHE A 182 -14.78 -22.63 1.24
CA PHE A 182 -14.22 -23.98 1.17
C PHE A 182 -13.56 -24.39 2.50
N GLU A 183 -13.74 -25.65 2.87
CA GLU A 183 -13.03 -26.32 3.96
C GLU A 183 -11.74 -26.95 3.40
N ILE A 184 -10.57 -26.53 3.90
CA ILE A 184 -9.27 -27.12 3.56
C ILE A 184 -8.94 -28.22 4.59
N ALA A 185 -8.89 -29.45 4.12
CA ALA A 185 -8.30 -30.58 4.84
C ALA A 185 -6.94 -30.94 4.22
N GLN A 186 -6.16 -31.79 4.90
CA GLN A 186 -4.81 -32.20 4.45
C GLN A 186 -4.80 -32.71 3.00
N ASP A 187 -5.75 -33.58 2.66
CA ASP A 187 -5.80 -34.34 1.40
C ASP A 187 -7.02 -33.96 0.52
N ALA A 188 -7.81 -32.96 0.90
CA ALA A 188 -9.03 -32.58 0.19
C ALA A 188 -9.42 -31.11 0.45
N ILE A 189 -9.95 -30.45 -0.56
CA ILE A 189 -10.62 -29.15 -0.45
C ILE A 189 -12.09 -29.36 -0.77
N LYS A 190 -13.00 -28.80 0.04
CA LYS A 190 -14.44 -29.09 -0.05
C LYS A 190 -15.26 -27.82 0.04
N PHE A 191 -16.05 -27.54 -1.01
CA PHE A 191 -17.02 -26.46 -1.00
C PHE A 191 -18.05 -26.62 0.14
N ILE A 192 -18.33 -25.50 0.83
CA ILE A 192 -19.27 -25.41 1.94
C ILE A 192 -20.57 -24.76 1.47
N LYS A 193 -20.49 -23.52 0.97
CA LYS A 193 -21.60 -22.68 0.48
C LYS A 193 -21.04 -21.47 -0.27
N SER A 194 -21.93 -20.68 -0.88
CA SER A 194 -21.67 -19.30 -1.24
C SER A 194 -22.59 -18.34 -0.48
N VAL A 195 -22.16 -17.09 -0.30
CA VAL A 195 -22.91 -16.00 0.34
C VAL A 195 -22.92 -14.80 -0.60
N THR A 196 -24.08 -14.23 -0.88
CA THR A 196 -24.21 -13.01 -1.70
C THR A 196 -23.79 -11.77 -0.93
N VAL A 197 -23.07 -10.87 -1.61
CA VAL A 197 -22.49 -9.63 -1.08
C VAL A 197 -22.89 -8.42 -1.94
N GLY A 198 -22.03 -7.41 -2.12
CA GLY A 198 -22.28 -6.24 -2.97
C GLY A 198 -22.04 -6.53 -4.46
N ASP A 199 -22.05 -5.47 -5.27
CA ASP A 199 -21.61 -5.50 -6.68
C ASP A 199 -20.08 -5.46 -6.75
N LEU A 200 -19.49 -6.17 -7.71
CA LEU A 200 -18.02 -6.28 -7.88
C LEU A 200 -17.26 -6.50 -6.55
N PRO A 201 -17.49 -7.62 -5.82
CA PRO A 201 -16.67 -7.99 -4.67
C PRO A 201 -15.24 -8.28 -5.14
N ASP A 202 -14.36 -7.33 -4.90
CA ASP A 202 -12.96 -7.44 -5.20
C ASP A 202 -12.23 -8.16 -4.06
N MET A 203 -11.76 -7.42 -3.05
CA MET A 203 -10.94 -8.00 -1.98
C MET A 203 -11.77 -8.68 -0.89
N VAL A 204 -11.32 -9.87 -0.45
CA VAL A 204 -11.87 -10.58 0.70
C VAL A 204 -10.81 -10.91 1.76
N THR A 205 -11.11 -10.65 3.03
CA THR A 205 -10.21 -10.97 4.15
C THR A 205 -10.94 -11.46 5.40
N PHE A 206 -10.20 -12.02 6.36
CA PHE A 206 -10.71 -12.49 7.65
C PHE A 206 -10.29 -11.55 8.79
N SER A 207 -11.14 -11.41 9.81
CA SER A 207 -10.69 -10.86 11.09
C SER A 207 -9.62 -11.78 11.72
N PRO A 208 -8.67 -11.27 12.53
CA PRO A 208 -7.59 -12.07 13.09
C PRO A 208 -8.05 -13.27 13.94
N ASP A 209 -9.24 -13.19 14.54
CA ASP A 209 -9.86 -14.27 15.31
C ASP A 209 -10.68 -15.26 14.46
N GLY A 210 -10.85 -14.99 13.16
CA GLY A 210 -11.61 -15.82 12.22
C GLY A 210 -13.13 -15.79 12.42
N ASN A 211 -13.67 -14.87 13.23
CA ASN A 211 -15.11 -14.77 13.50
C ASN A 211 -15.87 -13.85 12.52
N LYS A 212 -15.16 -13.08 11.69
CA LYS A 212 -15.74 -12.31 10.59
C LYS A 212 -14.93 -12.50 9.30
N VAL A 213 -15.61 -12.39 8.17
CA VAL A 213 -15.05 -12.10 6.85
C VAL A 213 -15.53 -10.72 6.45
N ILE A 214 -14.61 -9.89 5.95
CA ILE A 214 -14.86 -8.54 5.46
C ILE A 214 -14.56 -8.58 3.96
N VAL A 215 -15.41 -7.93 3.17
CA VAL A 215 -15.35 -7.88 1.71
C VAL A 215 -15.49 -6.43 1.29
N ALA A 216 -14.55 -5.94 0.51
CA ALA A 216 -14.70 -4.73 -0.27
C ALA A 216 -15.44 -5.08 -1.57
N ASN A 217 -16.39 -4.24 -1.96
CA ASN A 217 -17.21 -4.44 -3.15
C ASN A 217 -17.24 -3.08 -3.84
N GLU A 218 -16.39 -2.91 -4.85
CA GLU A 218 -16.08 -1.62 -5.50
C GLU A 218 -17.36 -0.96 -5.95
N GLY A 219 -18.16 -1.71 -6.70
CA GLY A 219 -19.37 -1.19 -7.32
C GLY A 219 -19.08 -0.27 -8.49
N GLU A 220 -17.96 -0.44 -9.20
CA GLU A 220 -17.60 0.32 -10.39
C GLU A 220 -18.75 0.48 -11.41
N PRO A 221 -18.78 1.59 -12.16
CA PRO A 221 -19.65 1.72 -13.31
C PRO A 221 -19.30 0.70 -14.39
N LYS A 222 -20.32 0.29 -15.14
CA LYS A 222 -20.07 -0.39 -16.42
C LYS A 222 -19.34 0.58 -17.34
N SER A 223 -18.39 0.13 -18.14
CA SER A 223 -17.53 0.97 -19.00
C SER A 223 -18.20 1.98 -19.97
N ASP A 224 -19.51 1.87 -20.21
CA ASP A 224 -20.30 2.88 -20.94
C ASP A 224 -21.20 3.75 -20.05
N TYR A 225 -20.92 3.74 -18.74
CA TYR A 225 -21.70 4.29 -17.63
C TYR A 225 -23.19 3.93 -17.66
N SER A 226 -23.61 2.90 -18.41
CA SER A 226 -25.04 2.57 -18.55
C SER A 226 -25.65 1.99 -17.27
N ILE A 227 -24.83 1.35 -16.43
CA ILE A 227 -25.11 0.93 -15.06
C ILE A 227 -23.99 1.50 -14.20
N ASP A 228 -24.36 1.99 -13.01
CA ASP A 228 -23.50 2.68 -12.05
C ASP A 228 -24.01 2.22 -10.66
N PRO A 229 -23.43 1.13 -10.09
CA PRO A 229 -23.79 0.60 -8.77
C PRO A 229 -23.40 1.53 -7.61
N GLU A 230 -23.70 1.13 -6.37
CA GLU A 230 -23.12 1.77 -5.18
C GLU A 230 -22.06 0.86 -4.58
N GLY A 231 -20.88 1.41 -4.30
CA GLY A 231 -19.84 0.72 -3.55
C GLY A 231 -20.29 0.36 -2.13
N SER A 232 -19.75 -0.74 -1.60
CA SER A 232 -20.17 -1.24 -0.29
C SER A 232 -19.13 -2.11 0.40
N ILE A 233 -19.25 -2.24 1.73
CA ILE A 233 -18.43 -3.14 2.53
C ILE A 233 -19.32 -4.22 3.14
N ALA A 234 -19.03 -5.49 2.86
CA ALA A 234 -19.82 -6.63 3.35
C ALA A 234 -19.14 -7.30 4.55
N ILE A 235 -19.92 -7.65 5.57
CA ILE A 235 -19.47 -8.38 6.76
C ILE A 235 -20.24 -9.69 6.87
N ILE A 236 -19.54 -10.83 6.76
CA ILE A 236 -20.09 -12.17 6.92
C ILE A 236 -19.57 -12.74 8.25
N GLN A 237 -20.46 -13.23 9.12
CA GLN A 237 -20.06 -13.83 10.41
C GLN A 237 -19.62 -15.29 10.22
N THR A 238 -18.57 -15.73 10.92
CA THR A 238 -17.95 -17.06 10.82
C THR A 238 -17.75 -17.73 12.19
N THR A 239 -18.78 -17.65 13.04
CA THR A 239 -18.76 -18.15 14.43
C THR A 239 -18.40 -19.64 14.53
N ASN A 240 -17.28 -19.98 15.18
CA ASN A 240 -16.77 -21.36 15.32
C ASN A 240 -16.64 -22.10 13.97
N GLY A 241 -16.21 -21.41 12.91
CA GLY A 241 -16.09 -21.99 11.56
C GLY A 241 -17.42 -22.29 10.87
N GLN A 242 -18.56 -21.86 11.44
CA GLN A 242 -19.84 -21.86 10.75
C GLN A 242 -20.05 -20.50 10.09
N VAL A 243 -19.94 -20.46 8.77
CA VAL A 243 -20.27 -19.30 7.95
C VAL A 243 -21.78 -18.99 8.08
N ALA A 244 -22.13 -17.71 8.22
CA ALA A 244 -23.51 -17.22 8.13
C ALA A 244 -24.14 -17.48 6.75
N ASP A 245 -25.45 -17.34 6.63
CA ASP A 245 -26.17 -17.49 5.35
C ASP A 245 -26.33 -16.16 4.59
N ASN A 246 -26.04 -15.03 5.23
CA ASN A 246 -26.20 -13.68 4.67
C ASN A 246 -25.05 -12.79 5.16
N ALA A 247 -24.63 -11.83 4.33
CA ALA A 247 -23.78 -10.72 4.73
C ALA A 247 -24.60 -9.58 5.38
N THR A 248 -23.91 -8.71 6.12
CA THR A 248 -24.38 -7.35 6.43
C THR A 248 -23.66 -6.40 5.49
N LEU A 249 -24.40 -5.62 4.70
CA LEU A 249 -23.81 -4.60 3.82
C LEU A 249 -23.80 -3.25 4.54
N LEU A 250 -22.66 -2.56 4.48
CA LEU A 250 -22.48 -1.16 4.87
C LEU A 250 -22.34 -0.34 3.58
N ASN A 251 -22.99 0.80 3.50
CA ASN A 251 -23.02 1.65 2.31
C ASN A 251 -22.71 3.11 2.63
N PHE A 252 -22.42 3.89 1.58
CA PHE A 252 -21.92 5.25 1.72
C PHE A 252 -22.99 6.35 1.65
N ASN A 253 -24.30 6.03 1.64
CA ASN A 253 -25.35 7.06 1.52
C ASN A 253 -25.35 8.13 2.61
N ALA A 254 -24.74 7.87 3.77
CA ALA A 254 -24.54 8.87 4.80
C ALA A 254 -23.62 10.04 4.35
N PHE A 255 -22.81 9.83 3.30
CA PHE A 255 -21.85 10.76 2.74
C PHE A 255 -22.35 11.50 1.49
N ASP A 256 -23.51 11.16 0.92
CA ASP A 256 -24.13 11.80 -0.27
C ASP A 256 -24.31 13.32 -0.16
N ASN A 257 -24.34 13.86 1.06
CA ASN A 257 -24.47 15.30 1.34
C ASN A 257 -23.17 15.90 1.91
N GLN A 258 -22.04 15.19 1.78
CA GLN A 258 -20.76 15.52 2.41
C GLN A 258 -19.60 15.68 1.41
N GLN A 259 -19.83 15.60 0.09
CA GLN A 259 -18.81 15.72 -0.97
C GLN A 259 -17.79 16.84 -0.69
N ALA A 260 -18.23 18.10 -0.58
CA ALA A 260 -17.36 19.24 -0.28
C ALA A 260 -16.63 19.22 1.09
N THR A 261 -17.03 18.33 2.01
CA THR A 261 -16.32 18.07 3.28
C THR A 261 -15.27 16.97 3.13
N LEU A 262 -15.47 16.04 2.19
CA LEU A 262 -14.52 15.00 1.81
C LEU A 262 -13.44 15.55 0.87
N GLU A 263 -13.80 16.35 -0.14
CA GLU A 263 -12.88 17.12 -0.98
C GLU A 263 -11.91 17.98 -0.16
N ALA A 264 -12.42 18.64 0.90
CA ALA A 264 -11.61 19.42 1.83
C ALA A 264 -10.62 18.60 2.69
N GLN A 265 -10.70 17.25 2.64
CA GLN A 265 -9.74 16.30 3.21
C GLN A 265 -8.84 15.66 2.14
N GLY A 266 -9.02 16.02 0.86
CA GLY A 266 -8.30 15.45 -0.28
C GLY A 266 -8.90 14.16 -0.84
N VAL A 267 -10.18 13.88 -0.57
CA VAL A 267 -10.93 12.86 -1.33
C VAL A 267 -11.21 13.40 -2.72
N VAL A 268 -11.05 12.56 -3.74
CA VAL A 268 -11.30 12.85 -5.15
C VAL A 268 -12.63 12.22 -5.56
N PHE A 269 -13.39 12.92 -6.41
CA PHE A 269 -14.63 12.42 -7.00
C PHE A 269 -14.53 12.59 -8.51
N ALA A 270 -14.17 11.50 -9.19
CA ALA A 270 -13.77 11.53 -10.59
C ALA A 270 -14.85 11.01 -11.56
N SER A 271 -16.05 10.65 -11.10
CA SER A 271 -17.08 10.18 -12.03
C SER A 271 -17.61 11.31 -12.93
N PRO A 272 -17.83 11.07 -14.24
CA PRO A 272 -18.20 12.06 -15.27
C PRO A 272 -19.65 12.57 -15.18
N THR A 273 -20.07 13.03 -14.01
CA THR A 273 -21.41 13.55 -13.71
C THR A 273 -21.79 14.71 -14.63
N GLY A 274 -22.98 14.63 -15.22
CA GLY A 274 -23.49 15.60 -16.19
C GLY A 274 -23.10 15.32 -17.66
N ARG A 275 -22.17 14.39 -17.94
CA ARG A 275 -21.96 13.89 -19.31
C ARG A 275 -23.12 13.01 -19.75
N THR A 276 -23.16 12.70 -21.05
CA THR A 276 -24.16 11.80 -21.64
C THR A 276 -23.47 10.82 -22.56
N ILE A 277 -23.38 9.56 -22.15
CA ILE A 277 -22.73 8.47 -22.89
C ILE A 277 -23.82 7.51 -23.37
N LYS A 278 -23.78 7.16 -24.66
CA LYS A 278 -24.76 6.31 -25.38
C LYS A 278 -26.23 6.71 -25.17
N GLY A 279 -26.46 7.99 -24.89
CA GLY A 279 -27.79 8.57 -24.63
C GLY A 279 -28.31 8.41 -23.20
N LYS A 280 -27.53 7.87 -22.26
CA LYS A 280 -27.79 7.94 -20.82
C LYS A 280 -27.05 9.16 -20.25
N ALA A 281 -27.77 10.03 -19.53
CA ALA A 281 -27.14 11.07 -18.73
C ALA A 281 -26.58 10.48 -17.43
N ILE A 282 -25.37 10.89 -17.06
CA ILE A 282 -24.65 10.44 -15.87
C ILE A 282 -24.96 11.41 -14.72
N ASP A 283 -25.28 10.86 -13.55
CA ASP A 283 -25.77 11.57 -12.35
C ASP A 283 -25.31 10.76 -11.14
N THR A 284 -23.99 10.72 -10.94
CA THR A 284 -23.32 9.84 -9.98
C THR A 284 -23.34 10.49 -8.60
N THR A 285 -23.68 9.72 -7.56
CA THR A 285 -23.65 10.17 -6.16
C THR A 285 -22.31 9.84 -5.51
N VAL A 286 -22.01 10.46 -4.35
CA VAL A 286 -20.86 10.05 -3.52
C VAL A 286 -20.90 8.55 -3.21
N SER A 287 -22.09 7.96 -3.00
CA SER A 287 -22.23 6.52 -2.78
C SER A 287 -21.96 5.62 -3.97
N MET A 288 -21.97 6.16 -5.19
CA MET A 288 -21.60 5.46 -6.43
C MET A 288 -20.12 5.67 -6.73
N ASP A 289 -19.63 6.90 -6.57
CA ASP A 289 -18.23 7.27 -6.84
C ASP A 289 -17.24 6.64 -5.84
N LEU A 290 -17.64 6.41 -4.58
CA LEU A 290 -16.77 5.77 -3.58
C LEU A 290 -16.68 4.24 -3.79
N GLU A 291 -15.55 3.78 -4.32
CA GLU A 291 -15.28 2.39 -4.70
C GLU A 291 -14.32 1.70 -3.71
N PRO A 292 -14.80 0.77 -2.86
CA PRO A 292 -13.95 0.03 -1.94
C PRO A 292 -13.27 -1.15 -2.61
N GLU A 293 -11.95 -1.19 -2.54
CA GLU A 293 -11.10 -2.16 -3.24
C GLU A 293 -10.33 -3.04 -2.23
N TYR A 294 -9.27 -2.59 -1.54
CA TYR A 294 -8.47 -3.44 -0.63
C TYR A 294 -8.85 -3.36 0.86
N VAL A 295 -8.87 -4.48 1.61
CA VAL A 295 -9.24 -4.52 3.05
C VAL A 295 -8.11 -5.00 3.97
N SER A 296 -7.87 -4.27 5.08
CA SER A 296 -7.05 -4.77 6.20
C SER A 296 -7.68 -4.62 7.57
N VAL A 297 -7.64 -5.68 8.38
CA VAL A 297 -8.26 -5.73 9.71
C VAL A 297 -7.20 -5.62 10.81
N SER A 298 -7.35 -4.62 11.67
CA SER A 298 -6.52 -4.40 12.87
C SER A 298 -6.34 -5.65 13.73
N LYS A 299 -5.16 -5.78 14.36
CA LYS A 299 -4.72 -6.98 15.12
C LYS A 299 -5.59 -7.32 16.34
N ASP A 300 -6.39 -6.38 16.84
CA ASP A 300 -7.39 -6.61 17.90
C ASP A 300 -8.77 -7.06 17.37
N GLY A 301 -8.97 -7.05 16.05
CA GLY A 301 -10.20 -7.45 15.38
C GLY A 301 -11.34 -6.43 15.45
N ARG A 302 -11.09 -5.21 15.94
CA ARG A 302 -12.11 -4.18 16.11
C ARG A 302 -12.32 -3.33 14.87
N TYR A 303 -11.27 -2.89 14.20
CA TYR A 303 -11.37 -2.01 13.02
C TYR A 303 -10.99 -2.74 11.74
N ALA A 304 -11.78 -2.57 10.69
CA ALA A 304 -11.34 -2.75 9.32
C ALA A 304 -11.04 -1.38 8.71
N TYR A 305 -9.95 -1.32 7.95
CA TYR A 305 -9.57 -0.22 7.08
C TYR A 305 -9.74 -0.72 5.65
N VAL A 306 -10.26 0.13 4.76
CA VAL A 306 -10.51 -0.22 3.36
C VAL A 306 -10.01 0.93 2.48
N SER A 307 -9.23 0.65 1.45
CA SER A 307 -8.84 1.65 0.44
C SER A 307 -10.05 2.06 -0.40
N LEU A 308 -9.91 3.24 -1.00
CA LEU A 308 -10.79 3.84 -1.98
C LEU A 308 -9.82 4.52 -2.96
N GLN A 309 -9.23 3.73 -3.87
CA GLN A 309 -7.97 4.04 -4.55
C GLN A 309 -8.12 5.30 -5.41
N GLU A 310 -9.00 5.28 -6.40
CA GLU A 310 -9.35 6.39 -7.31
C GLU A 310 -9.72 7.63 -6.49
N ASN A 311 -10.51 7.44 -5.43
CA ASN A 311 -10.98 8.51 -4.55
C ASN A 311 -9.89 9.10 -3.63
N ASN A 312 -8.66 8.57 -3.64
CA ASN A 312 -7.58 9.00 -2.75
C ASN A 312 -7.99 8.98 -1.25
N ALA A 313 -8.70 7.94 -0.83
CA ALA A 313 -9.34 7.90 0.49
C ALA A 313 -9.27 6.53 1.18
N MET A 314 -9.65 6.51 2.45
CA MET A 314 -9.78 5.31 3.27
C MET A 314 -11.12 5.31 4.01
N ALA A 315 -11.86 4.21 3.89
CA ALA A 315 -12.98 3.90 4.76
C ALA A 315 -12.50 3.21 6.05
N ILE A 316 -13.08 3.59 7.19
CA ILE A 316 -12.79 3.02 8.51
C ILE A 316 -14.10 2.45 9.09
N VAL A 317 -14.11 1.16 9.38
CA VAL A 317 -15.27 0.44 9.93
C VAL A 317 -14.97 -0.06 11.34
N ASP A 318 -15.79 0.34 12.31
CA ASP A 318 -15.83 -0.32 13.62
C ASP A 318 -16.67 -1.60 13.53
N LEU A 319 -16.02 -2.76 13.58
CA LEU A 319 -16.62 -4.10 13.45
C LEU A 319 -17.36 -4.57 14.72
N GLU A 320 -17.46 -3.75 15.77
CA GLU A 320 -18.38 -3.98 16.91
C GLU A 320 -19.71 -3.22 16.73
N THR A 321 -19.67 -2.00 16.21
CA THR A 321 -20.87 -1.14 16.05
C THR A 321 -21.43 -1.11 14.62
N ASN A 322 -20.64 -1.56 13.64
CA ASN A 322 -20.84 -1.34 12.20
C ASN A 322 -20.94 0.15 11.82
N GLU A 323 -20.28 1.04 12.57
CA GLU A 323 -20.13 2.44 12.20
C GLU A 323 -19.03 2.58 11.14
N LEU A 324 -19.30 3.39 10.11
CA LEU A 324 -18.45 3.65 8.96
C LEU A 324 -18.11 5.15 8.92
N ASP A 325 -16.84 5.46 8.68
CA ASP A 325 -16.30 6.82 8.47
C ASP A 325 -15.39 6.81 7.23
N VAL A 326 -15.20 7.97 6.59
CA VAL A 326 -14.32 8.15 5.41
C VAL A 326 -13.30 9.24 5.68
N LYS A 327 -12.04 9.01 5.28
CA LYS A 327 -10.91 9.94 5.47
C LYS A 327 -10.15 10.08 4.15
N GLY A 328 -9.97 11.30 3.66
CA GLY A 328 -9.05 11.56 2.55
C GLY A 328 -7.61 11.48 3.02
N PHE A 329 -6.72 11.00 2.15
CA PHE A 329 -5.28 10.92 2.44
C PHE A 329 -4.55 12.29 2.35
N GLY A 330 -5.24 13.30 1.83
CA GLY A 330 -4.63 14.56 1.40
C GLY A 330 -3.72 14.34 0.20
N PHE A 331 -2.78 15.27 -0.02
CA PHE A 331 -1.89 15.22 -1.18
C PHE A 331 -0.42 15.35 -0.78
N LYS A 332 0.46 14.83 -1.63
CA LYS A 332 1.92 14.85 -1.50
C LYS A 332 2.52 16.02 -2.24
N ASP A 333 2.99 17.04 -1.53
CA ASP A 333 3.63 18.22 -2.13
C ASP A 333 5.05 17.88 -2.65
N TRP A 334 5.19 17.80 -3.98
CA TRP A 334 6.44 17.47 -4.68
C TRP A 334 7.46 18.62 -4.70
N SER A 335 7.19 19.77 -4.06
CA SER A 335 8.22 20.76 -3.77
C SER A 335 9.17 20.34 -2.63
N ASN A 336 8.78 19.36 -1.81
CA ASN A 336 9.58 18.85 -0.69
C ASN A 336 10.45 17.62 -1.06
N TRP A 337 10.20 17.05 -2.24
CA TRP A 337 10.81 15.81 -2.74
C TRP A 337 11.28 16.03 -4.19
N THR A 338 11.74 14.97 -4.84
CA THR A 338 12.09 14.99 -6.27
C THR A 338 11.50 13.78 -6.99
N LEU A 339 10.91 13.97 -8.15
CA LEU A 339 10.54 12.89 -9.07
C LEU A 339 11.25 13.06 -10.41
N ASP A 340 11.26 11.99 -11.19
CA ASP A 340 11.55 12.04 -12.62
C ASP A 340 10.20 12.11 -13.36
N ALA A 341 10.02 13.08 -14.26
CA ALA A 341 8.70 13.46 -14.80
C ALA A 341 8.54 13.21 -16.30
N SER A 342 9.60 12.75 -16.97
CA SER A 342 9.64 12.48 -18.41
C SER A 342 10.31 11.13 -18.68
N ASP A 343 9.79 10.41 -19.66
CA ASP A 343 10.32 9.20 -20.30
C ASP A 343 10.95 9.50 -21.68
N LYS A 344 11.22 10.78 -21.96
CA LYS A 344 11.64 11.28 -23.28
C LYS A 344 12.84 12.23 -23.26
N ASP A 345 13.40 12.57 -22.10
CA ASP A 345 14.49 13.55 -21.99
C ASP A 345 15.93 12.95 -22.09
N ASP A 346 16.02 11.61 -22.32
CA ASP A 346 17.24 10.79 -22.42
C ASP A 346 18.11 10.76 -21.13
N LYS A 347 17.57 11.05 -19.92
CA LYS A 347 18.34 11.07 -18.65
C LYS A 347 17.47 10.84 -17.41
N ILE A 348 18.08 10.26 -16.36
CA ILE A 348 17.45 10.27 -15.02
C ILE A 348 17.55 11.69 -14.44
N ASN A 349 16.41 12.37 -14.24
CA ASN A 349 16.26 13.81 -14.05
C ASN A 349 15.43 14.21 -12.81
N PHE A 350 15.73 13.62 -11.64
CA PHE A 350 15.09 13.98 -10.38
C PHE A 350 15.06 15.49 -10.08
N ALA A 351 13.87 16.09 -10.12
CA ALA A 351 13.60 17.51 -9.86
C ALA A 351 12.40 17.72 -8.92
N SER A 352 12.35 18.89 -8.26
CA SER A 352 11.27 19.31 -7.36
C SER A 352 10.34 20.29 -8.07
N TYR A 353 9.03 20.10 -7.91
CA TYR A 353 8.01 20.79 -8.72
C TYR A 353 7.00 21.56 -7.83
N PRO A 354 7.26 22.83 -7.47
CA PRO A 354 6.29 23.69 -6.78
C PRO A 354 4.95 23.83 -7.53
N GLY A 355 3.86 23.44 -6.86
CA GLY A 355 2.50 23.42 -7.45
C GLY A 355 2.10 22.07 -8.04
N LEU A 356 3.02 21.10 -8.11
CA LEU A 356 2.69 19.70 -8.40
C LEU A 356 2.48 18.93 -7.09
N TYR A 357 1.42 18.14 -7.05
CA TYR A 357 1.05 17.28 -5.96
C TYR A 357 0.88 15.83 -6.45
N GLY A 358 1.16 14.85 -5.61
CA GLY A 358 0.79 13.44 -5.85
C GLY A 358 -0.45 13.08 -5.05
N MET A 359 -1.38 12.37 -5.69
CA MET A 359 -2.49 11.71 -5.00
C MET A 359 -1.96 10.41 -4.40
N TYR A 360 -2.36 10.03 -3.18
CA TYR A 360 -1.82 8.84 -2.52
C TYR A 360 -2.37 7.55 -3.10
N GLN A 361 -3.69 7.51 -3.33
CA GLN A 361 -4.39 6.47 -4.10
C GLN A 361 -3.75 5.07 -3.98
N PRO A 362 -3.86 4.43 -2.81
CA PRO A 362 -3.31 3.11 -2.62
C PRO A 362 -4.34 2.04 -2.95
N ASP A 363 -3.96 1.05 -3.76
CA ASP A 363 -4.51 -0.30 -3.70
C ASP A 363 -4.18 -0.86 -2.30
N SER A 364 -3.02 -1.51 -2.16
CA SER A 364 -2.94 -2.44 -1.06
C SER A 364 -2.65 -1.71 0.24
N ILE A 365 -3.36 -2.17 1.28
CA ILE A 365 -3.19 -1.71 2.64
C ILE A 365 -2.98 -2.89 3.59
N ALA A 366 -2.10 -2.70 4.57
CA ALA A 366 -1.89 -3.67 5.64
C ALA A 366 -1.88 -3.01 7.01
N THR A 367 -2.32 -3.71 8.06
CA THR A 367 -2.24 -3.21 9.43
C THR A 367 -1.17 -3.91 10.26
N TYR A 368 -0.61 -3.17 11.21
CA TYR A 368 0.26 -3.73 12.24
C TYR A 368 0.10 -2.96 13.56
N GLN A 369 0.76 -3.44 14.61
CA GLN A 369 0.73 -2.79 15.92
C GLN A 369 2.12 -2.39 16.39
N TRP A 370 2.20 -1.19 16.98
CA TRP A 370 3.37 -0.74 17.72
C TRP A 370 2.94 -0.20 19.10
N GLN A 371 3.56 -0.73 20.16
CA GLN A 371 3.24 -0.40 21.56
C GLN A 371 1.75 -0.50 21.94
N GLY A 372 0.98 -1.31 21.21
CA GLY A 372 -0.47 -1.51 21.41
C GLY A 372 -1.37 -0.50 20.69
N ALA A 373 -0.81 0.41 19.88
CA ALA A 373 -1.58 1.21 18.92
C ALA A 373 -1.58 0.54 17.54
N ASN A 374 -2.70 0.62 16.83
CA ASN A 374 -2.86 0.16 15.46
C ASN A 374 -2.29 1.21 14.48
N PHE A 375 -1.60 0.75 13.45
CA PHE A 375 -1.10 1.54 12.32
C PHE A 375 -1.49 0.85 11.02
N ILE A 376 -1.71 1.64 9.97
CA ILE A 376 -1.95 1.19 8.61
C ILE A 376 -0.71 1.54 7.79
N ILE A 377 -0.27 0.64 6.91
CA ILE A 377 0.67 0.94 5.83
C ILE A 377 -0.11 0.88 4.51
N SER A 378 0.19 1.77 3.58
CA SER A 378 -0.38 1.81 2.23
C SER A 378 0.73 1.89 1.20
N ALA A 379 0.59 1.17 0.10
CA ALA A 379 1.47 1.29 -1.06
C ALA A 379 0.75 2.19 -2.07
N ASN A 380 1.41 3.29 -2.43
CA ASN A 380 0.75 4.45 -3.04
C ASN A 380 0.97 4.40 -4.56
N GLU A 381 0.32 3.44 -5.20
CA GLU A 381 0.44 3.09 -6.62
C GLU A 381 -0.17 4.17 -7.52
N GLY A 382 -1.50 4.34 -7.38
CA GLY A 382 -2.33 5.36 -7.99
C GLY A 382 -3.16 4.84 -9.14
N ASP A 383 -4.45 5.14 -9.23
CA ASP A 383 -5.18 4.82 -10.47
C ASP A 383 -6.18 5.89 -10.91
N GLY A 384 -6.47 5.87 -12.21
CA GLY A 384 -7.30 6.84 -12.91
C GLY A 384 -8.48 6.15 -13.59
N ARG A 385 -9.62 6.84 -13.65
CA ARG A 385 -10.88 6.29 -14.17
C ARG A 385 -10.90 6.25 -15.69
N GLU A 386 -10.27 5.24 -16.28
CA GLU A 386 -10.29 5.04 -17.74
C GLU A 386 -11.28 3.93 -18.15
N TYR A 387 -12.27 4.30 -18.98
CA TYR A 387 -13.32 3.37 -19.41
C TYR A 387 -13.56 3.45 -20.92
N PHE A 388 -13.64 2.29 -21.59
CA PHE A 388 -13.87 2.17 -23.04
C PHE A 388 -15.18 1.45 -23.40
N PHE A 389 -15.77 1.74 -24.56
CA PHE A 389 -16.91 1.00 -25.12
C PHE A 389 -16.81 0.73 -26.62
N ASP A 390 -17.44 -0.36 -27.07
CA ASP A 390 -17.54 -0.72 -28.48
C ASP A 390 -18.12 0.42 -29.36
N ALA A 391 -17.31 0.98 -30.25
CA ALA A 391 -17.75 1.78 -31.38
C ALA A 391 -17.22 1.22 -32.71
N GLN A 392 -17.85 1.59 -33.82
CA GLN A 392 -17.40 1.14 -35.15
C GLN A 392 -16.29 2.04 -35.73
N ASP A 393 -16.33 3.33 -35.40
CA ASP A 393 -15.45 4.37 -35.89
C ASP A 393 -15.52 5.61 -34.98
N GLU A 394 -14.55 6.51 -35.10
CA GLU A 394 -14.48 7.83 -34.43
C GLU A 394 -15.79 8.62 -34.55
N ALA A 395 -16.40 8.63 -35.73
CA ALA A 395 -17.67 9.34 -35.96
C ALA A 395 -18.82 8.76 -35.12
N THR A 396 -18.85 7.45 -34.91
CA THR A 396 -19.80 6.76 -34.04
C THR A 396 -19.49 6.98 -32.57
N CYS A 397 -18.21 6.93 -32.19
CA CYS A 397 -17.72 7.17 -30.83
C CYS A 397 -18.14 8.56 -30.32
N LEU A 398 -17.73 9.62 -31.03
CA LEU A 398 -18.05 11.01 -30.68
C LEU A 398 -19.57 11.28 -30.73
N ALA A 399 -20.30 10.67 -31.65
CA ALA A 399 -21.76 10.78 -31.71
C ALA A 399 -22.49 10.05 -30.56
N GLN A 400 -21.83 9.10 -29.91
CA GLN A 400 -22.30 8.43 -28.69
C GLN A 400 -21.79 9.10 -27.41
N GLY A 401 -21.00 10.17 -27.51
CA GLY A 401 -20.55 10.97 -26.37
C GLY A 401 -19.24 10.52 -25.73
N GLY A 402 -18.49 9.62 -26.37
CA GLY A 402 -17.09 9.35 -26.00
C GLY A 402 -16.14 10.49 -26.37
N LEU A 403 -14.87 10.36 -25.97
CA LEU A 403 -13.81 11.35 -26.09
C LEU A 403 -12.95 11.11 -27.33
N GLU A 404 -12.47 9.89 -27.51
CA GLU A 404 -11.54 9.48 -28.57
C GLU A 404 -11.83 8.04 -29.02
N PHE A 405 -11.40 7.67 -30.23
CA PHE A 405 -11.55 6.31 -30.76
C PHE A 405 -10.20 5.77 -31.23
N ASP A 406 -9.82 4.64 -30.66
CA ASP A 406 -8.71 3.81 -31.11
C ASP A 406 -9.21 2.55 -31.85
N GLU A 407 -8.40 1.98 -32.75
CA GLU A 407 -8.78 0.79 -33.53
C GLU A 407 -8.66 -0.54 -32.74
N ASP A 408 -7.80 -0.59 -31.71
CA ASP A 408 -7.56 -1.75 -30.86
C ASP A 408 -8.41 -1.68 -29.57
N ASP A 409 -8.49 -0.52 -28.90
CA ASP A 409 -9.22 -0.35 -27.61
C ASP A 409 -10.70 0.11 -27.77
N GLY A 410 -11.06 0.68 -28.92
CA GLY A 410 -12.41 1.17 -29.20
C GLY A 410 -12.63 2.62 -28.77
N CYS A 411 -13.82 2.95 -28.24
CA CYS A 411 -14.17 4.33 -27.91
C CYS A 411 -13.96 4.64 -26.44
N LEU A 412 -13.01 5.53 -26.14
CA LEU A 412 -12.79 6.08 -24.81
C LEU A 412 -14.07 6.79 -24.33
N ALA A 413 -14.76 6.20 -23.37
CA ALA A 413 -15.95 6.74 -22.74
C ALA A 413 -15.59 7.95 -21.89
N TYR A 414 -14.58 7.78 -21.04
CA TYR A 414 -14.05 8.77 -20.12
C TYR A 414 -12.64 8.36 -19.69
N THR A 415 -11.80 9.37 -19.45
CA THR A 415 -10.60 9.33 -18.63
C THR A 415 -10.62 10.60 -17.79
N ASP A 416 -10.19 10.54 -16.53
CA ASP A 416 -9.91 11.73 -15.73
C ASP A 416 -8.46 12.21 -15.90
N GLU A 417 -7.62 11.47 -16.62
CA GLU A 417 -6.22 11.80 -16.88
C GLU A 417 -6.01 12.75 -18.08
N SER A 418 -4.93 13.51 -18.04
CA SER A 418 -4.38 14.24 -19.19
C SER A 418 -2.86 14.40 -19.08
N ARG A 419 -2.18 14.72 -20.18
CA ARG A 419 -0.76 15.08 -20.17
C ARG A 419 -0.64 16.55 -19.80
N ALA A 420 0.33 16.92 -18.96
CA ALA A 420 0.49 18.30 -18.51
C ALA A 420 0.68 19.33 -19.65
N GLU A 421 1.20 18.91 -20.82
CA GLU A 421 1.33 19.75 -22.01
C GLU A 421 0.02 20.07 -22.76
N ASP A 422 -1.02 19.23 -22.60
CA ASP A 422 -2.36 19.48 -23.13
C ASP A 422 -3.15 20.48 -22.27
N LEU A 423 -2.74 20.67 -21.02
CA LEU A 423 -3.36 21.60 -20.08
C LEU A 423 -2.83 23.03 -20.24
N THR A 424 -3.70 24.02 -20.07
CA THR A 424 -3.29 25.42 -19.99
C THR A 424 -2.82 25.73 -18.56
N LEU A 425 -1.51 25.74 -18.33
CA LEU A 425 -0.93 26.02 -17.02
C LEU A 425 -0.91 27.53 -16.71
N SER A 426 -1.15 27.90 -15.45
CA SER A 426 -1.15 29.30 -15.00
C SER A 426 0.28 29.88 -14.85
N ASP A 427 0.39 31.21 -14.71
CA ASP A 427 1.65 31.96 -14.58
C ASP A 427 2.59 31.44 -13.46
N ASN A 428 2.08 30.72 -12.45
CA ASN A 428 2.91 30.13 -11.39
C ASN A 428 3.85 29.03 -11.93
N PHE A 429 3.48 28.33 -13.00
CA PHE A 429 4.28 27.31 -13.67
C PHE A 429 5.26 27.88 -14.72
N SER A 430 5.39 29.20 -14.83
CA SER A 430 6.34 29.87 -15.75
C SER A 430 7.84 29.59 -15.51
N TYR A 431 8.18 28.74 -14.54
CA TYR A 431 9.51 28.20 -14.30
C TYR A 431 9.78 26.84 -14.99
N LEU A 432 8.72 26.16 -15.45
CA LEU A 432 8.77 24.87 -16.12
C LEU A 432 8.95 25.01 -17.64
N ASN A 433 9.42 23.93 -18.26
CA ASN A 433 9.28 23.73 -19.69
C ASN A 433 8.14 22.73 -19.89
N ASN A 434 6.98 23.17 -20.40
CA ASN A 434 5.83 22.28 -20.60
C ASN A 434 5.95 21.60 -21.97
N ASP A 435 6.89 20.67 -22.10
CA ASP A 435 7.11 19.81 -23.27
C ASP A 435 7.65 18.42 -22.87
N ASP A 436 7.78 17.53 -23.86
CA ASP A 436 8.38 16.18 -23.79
C ASP A 436 9.64 16.06 -22.91
N GLN A 437 10.45 17.12 -22.72
CA GLN A 437 11.78 17.04 -22.10
C GLN A 437 11.80 17.42 -20.60
N ASP A 438 10.64 17.71 -20.02
CA ASP A 438 10.41 18.07 -18.61
C ASP A 438 8.98 17.62 -18.25
N ILE A 439 8.16 18.40 -17.54
CA ILE A 439 6.86 17.93 -17.02
C ILE A 439 5.81 17.58 -18.09
N GLY A 440 5.98 17.98 -19.35
CA GLY A 440 4.88 18.02 -20.32
C GLY A 440 4.15 16.69 -20.52
N ARG A 441 4.87 15.58 -20.46
CA ARG A 441 4.29 14.24 -20.58
C ARG A 441 3.71 13.68 -19.28
N LEU A 442 3.94 14.28 -18.12
CA LEU A 442 3.44 13.76 -16.86
C LEU A 442 1.90 13.63 -16.88
N LYS A 443 1.38 12.42 -16.64
CA LYS A 443 -0.05 12.16 -16.42
C LYS A 443 -0.53 12.86 -15.16
N VAL A 444 -1.58 13.67 -15.30
CA VAL A 444 -2.16 14.51 -14.24
C VAL A 444 -3.69 14.52 -14.34
N SER A 445 -4.37 14.62 -13.21
CA SER A 445 -5.84 14.66 -13.15
C SER A 445 -6.40 15.96 -13.73
N THR A 446 -7.50 15.84 -14.46
CA THR A 446 -8.29 16.95 -15.02
C THR A 446 -9.39 17.43 -14.07
N GLU A 447 -9.76 16.63 -13.07
CA GLU A 447 -10.80 16.94 -12.08
C GLU A 447 -10.26 17.80 -10.91
N LEU A 448 -8.94 18.02 -10.86
CA LEU A 448 -8.25 18.84 -9.85
C LEU A 448 -7.36 19.90 -10.51
N GLY A 449 -7.08 21.00 -9.79
CA GLY A 449 -6.06 21.99 -10.19
C GLY A 449 -6.56 23.25 -10.89
N ASP A 450 -7.75 23.25 -11.49
CA ASP A 450 -8.47 24.47 -11.90
C ASP A 450 -9.40 24.94 -10.77
N ALA A 451 -8.82 25.64 -9.78
CA ALA A 451 -9.54 26.02 -8.56
C ALA A 451 -10.62 27.09 -8.79
N ASN A 452 -10.63 27.73 -9.98
CA ASN A 452 -11.49 28.86 -10.29
C ASN A 452 -12.51 28.59 -11.43
N ASN A 453 -12.36 27.45 -12.13
CA ASN A 453 -13.13 26.99 -13.29
C ASN A 453 -13.02 27.92 -14.52
N ASP A 454 -11.81 28.42 -14.83
CA ASP A 454 -11.52 29.20 -16.04
C ASP A 454 -10.70 28.47 -17.12
N ASN A 455 -10.40 27.19 -16.90
CA ASN A 455 -9.55 26.29 -17.69
C ASN A 455 -8.05 26.66 -17.65
N GLN A 456 -7.58 27.34 -16.59
CA GLN A 456 -6.16 27.46 -16.29
C GLN A 456 -5.82 26.72 -15.01
N TYR A 457 -4.88 25.78 -15.08
CA TYR A 457 -4.47 24.95 -13.95
C TYR A 457 -3.44 25.71 -13.10
N GLU A 458 -3.82 25.99 -11.86
CA GLU A 458 -2.99 26.67 -10.86
C GLU A 458 -2.19 25.67 -10.01
N GLU A 459 -2.67 24.43 -9.95
CA GLU A 459 -2.02 23.28 -9.32
C GLU A 459 -2.14 22.07 -10.28
N LEU A 460 -1.24 21.09 -10.14
CA LEU A 460 -1.26 19.84 -10.90
C LEU A 460 -1.25 18.65 -9.94
N TYR A 461 -1.93 17.56 -10.31
CA TYR A 461 -2.11 16.39 -9.46
C TYR A 461 -1.75 15.13 -10.23
N THR A 462 -0.57 14.55 -9.99
CA THR A 462 -0.16 13.27 -10.58
C THR A 462 -0.80 12.11 -9.82
N TYR A 463 -1.12 11.04 -10.55
CA TYR A 463 -1.54 9.76 -10.01
C TYR A 463 -0.38 9.11 -9.25
N GLY A 464 -0.72 8.48 -8.13
CA GLY A 464 0.23 7.76 -7.31
C GLY A 464 1.10 8.63 -6.41
N GLY A 465 1.34 8.12 -5.20
CA GLY A 465 2.29 8.72 -4.28
C GLY A 465 3.74 8.44 -4.66
N ARG A 466 3.99 7.52 -5.61
CA ARG A 466 5.30 6.93 -5.95
C ARG A 466 6.11 6.52 -4.70
N SER A 467 5.41 6.01 -3.70
CA SER A 467 5.91 5.79 -2.33
C SER A 467 5.10 4.74 -1.58
N PHE A 468 5.46 4.47 -0.33
CA PHE A 468 4.52 3.89 0.65
C PHE A 468 4.37 4.85 1.84
N SER A 469 3.21 4.81 2.49
CA SER A 469 2.88 5.66 3.65
C SER A 469 2.53 4.84 4.88
N ILE A 470 2.69 5.40 6.07
CA ILE A 470 2.19 4.82 7.32
C ILE A 470 1.25 5.82 7.99
N TRP A 471 0.09 5.34 8.44
CA TRP A 471 -1.01 6.13 8.99
C TRP A 471 -1.35 5.67 10.41
N ASP A 472 -1.83 6.59 11.25
CA ASP A 472 -2.42 6.24 12.55
C ASP A 472 -3.84 5.67 12.40
N HIS A 473 -4.37 5.11 13.48
CA HIS A 473 -5.70 4.51 13.51
C HIS A 473 -6.89 5.45 13.18
N ASN A 474 -6.65 6.75 12.97
CA ASN A 474 -7.64 7.76 12.56
C ASN A 474 -7.43 8.25 11.11
N GLY A 475 -6.42 7.73 10.40
CA GLY A 475 -6.06 8.17 9.05
C GLY A 475 -5.07 9.34 8.99
N HIS A 476 -4.39 9.72 10.09
CA HIS A 476 -3.34 10.75 10.00
C HIS A 476 -2.01 10.15 9.53
N ARG A 477 -1.35 10.77 8.53
CA ARG A 477 -0.03 10.34 8.05
C ARG A 477 1.05 10.51 9.13
N ILE A 478 1.79 9.43 9.37
CA ILE A 478 2.90 9.32 10.34
C ILE A 478 4.25 9.28 9.62
N TYR A 479 4.31 8.59 8.48
CA TYR A 479 5.48 8.45 7.62
C TYR A 479 5.06 8.39 6.14
N ASP A 480 5.96 8.78 5.26
CA ASP A 480 5.89 8.73 3.80
C ASP A 480 7.32 8.43 3.35
N SER A 481 7.52 7.49 2.42
CA SER A 481 8.87 7.16 1.92
C SER A 481 9.46 8.23 1.00
N GLY A 482 8.75 9.34 0.78
CA GLY A 482 9.22 10.45 -0.04
C GLY A 482 9.52 9.99 -1.46
N ASP A 483 10.74 10.23 -1.91
CA ASP A 483 11.24 9.82 -3.22
C ASP A 483 12.20 8.62 -3.15
N ASP A 484 12.20 7.87 -2.02
CA ASP A 484 13.07 6.71 -1.82
C ASP A 484 12.89 5.66 -2.92
N VAL A 485 11.65 5.34 -3.33
CA VAL A 485 11.36 4.32 -4.35
C VAL A 485 12.14 4.61 -5.63
N GLY A 486 11.93 5.80 -6.22
CA GLY A 486 12.58 6.19 -7.46
C GLY A 486 14.10 6.29 -7.32
N LYS A 487 14.60 6.88 -6.22
CA LYS A 487 16.04 7.00 -5.99
C LYS A 487 16.73 5.65 -5.78
N ILE A 488 16.07 4.69 -5.15
CA ILE A 488 16.62 3.35 -4.92
C ILE A 488 16.67 2.57 -6.23
N THR A 489 15.58 2.53 -7.00
CA THR A 489 15.56 1.79 -8.28
C THR A 489 16.56 2.40 -9.28
N ALA A 490 16.64 3.74 -9.38
CA ALA A 490 17.66 4.42 -10.17
C ALA A 490 19.10 4.13 -9.71
N ALA A 491 19.35 4.08 -8.39
CA ALA A 491 20.68 3.81 -7.85
C ALA A 491 21.13 2.34 -8.03
N ILE A 492 20.19 1.41 -8.13
CA ILE A 492 20.46 -0.03 -8.32
C ILE A 492 20.58 -0.37 -9.82
N HIS A 493 19.65 0.14 -10.64
CA HIS A 493 19.49 -0.29 -12.04
C HIS A 493 20.07 0.67 -13.08
N GLY A 494 20.36 1.92 -12.71
CA GLY A 494 20.86 2.94 -13.64
C GLY A 494 19.89 3.15 -14.79
N GLU A 495 20.36 3.03 -16.04
CA GLU A 495 19.56 3.20 -17.26
C GLU A 495 18.35 2.24 -17.37
N ALA A 496 18.25 1.19 -16.52
CA ALA A 496 17.07 0.32 -16.43
C ALA A 496 16.12 0.66 -15.26
N PHE A 497 16.18 1.90 -14.76
CA PHE A 497 15.18 2.54 -13.92
C PHE A 497 13.78 2.55 -14.58
N ASN A 498 12.70 2.61 -13.78
CA ASN A 498 11.31 2.83 -14.24
C ASN A 498 10.93 2.16 -15.57
N ASN A 499 11.23 0.85 -15.72
CA ASN A 499 10.70 0.08 -16.84
C ASN A 499 9.23 -0.28 -16.60
N ASP A 500 8.43 -0.18 -17.66
CA ASP A 500 7.12 -0.85 -17.79
C ASP A 500 7.25 -2.38 -17.65
N GLU A 501 6.17 -3.12 -17.39
CA GLU A 501 6.21 -4.59 -17.35
C GLU A 501 6.52 -5.23 -18.71
N ASP A 502 6.08 -4.60 -19.80
CA ASP A 502 6.06 -5.17 -21.15
C ASP A 502 7.35 -4.96 -21.96
N GLU A 503 8.24 -4.07 -21.48
CA GLU A 503 9.49 -3.74 -22.17
C GLU A 503 10.71 -3.62 -21.26
N ASN A 504 11.89 -3.73 -21.87
CA ASN A 504 13.18 -3.50 -21.23
C ASN A 504 13.88 -2.33 -21.93
N SER A 505 13.26 -1.15 -21.93
CA SER A 505 13.80 0.06 -22.57
C SER A 505 14.47 1.01 -21.57
N GLY A 506 14.00 1.04 -20.33
CA GLY A 506 14.40 1.99 -19.30
C GLY A 506 13.62 3.30 -19.38
N ASP A 507 13.24 3.81 -18.21
CA ASP A 507 12.64 5.13 -17.96
C ASP A 507 11.23 5.35 -18.53
N THR A 508 10.56 4.29 -18.96
CA THR A 508 9.30 4.33 -19.72
C THR A 508 8.04 4.61 -18.90
N ARG A 509 8.16 4.65 -17.56
CA ARG A 509 7.08 5.02 -16.63
C ARG A 509 7.24 6.38 -15.93
N SER A 510 8.31 7.12 -16.21
CA SER A 510 8.62 8.36 -15.49
C SER A 510 7.60 9.48 -15.77
N ASP A 511 6.92 9.44 -16.92
CA ASP A 511 5.79 10.30 -17.28
C ASP A 511 4.43 9.83 -16.73
N ALA A 512 4.39 8.74 -15.95
CA ALA A 512 3.16 8.15 -15.41
C ALA A 512 3.26 7.97 -13.88
N LYS A 513 3.03 6.75 -13.39
CA LYS A 513 3.01 6.40 -11.95
C LYS A 513 4.39 5.91 -11.44
N GLY A 514 5.39 5.83 -12.32
CA GLY A 514 6.80 5.61 -11.97
C GLY A 514 7.17 4.13 -11.76
N ALA A 515 7.40 3.70 -10.53
CA ALA A 515 7.72 2.30 -10.24
C ALA A 515 6.56 1.54 -9.60
N GLU A 516 5.42 2.21 -9.41
CA GLU A 516 4.14 1.66 -8.93
C GLU A 516 4.26 0.74 -7.72
N PRO A 517 4.39 1.31 -6.51
CA PRO A 517 4.33 0.56 -5.28
C PRO A 517 2.91 0.06 -5.05
N GLU A 518 2.68 -1.20 -5.37
CA GLU A 518 1.36 -1.86 -5.40
C GLU A 518 1.22 -2.84 -4.25
N ALA A 519 1.75 -4.05 -4.40
CA ALA A 519 1.63 -5.12 -3.42
C ALA A 519 2.23 -4.83 -2.03
N LEU A 520 1.53 -5.24 -0.96
CA LEU A 520 2.05 -5.21 0.42
C LEU A 520 2.01 -6.55 1.14
N ALA A 521 3.05 -6.80 1.94
CA ALA A 521 2.99 -7.74 3.04
C ALA A 521 3.72 -7.22 4.29
N ILE A 522 3.22 -7.57 5.47
CA ILE A 522 3.88 -7.33 6.76
C ILE A 522 4.36 -8.65 7.36
N GLY A 523 5.60 -8.68 7.84
CA GLY A 523 6.20 -9.85 8.49
C GLY A 523 6.99 -9.53 9.76
N GLU A 524 6.82 -10.35 10.80
CA GLU A 524 7.65 -10.30 12.01
C GLU A 524 8.84 -11.27 11.86
N ILE A 525 10.08 -10.77 11.91
CA ILE A 525 11.33 -11.57 11.89
C ILE A 525 12.16 -11.23 13.12
N GLY A 526 12.16 -12.12 14.11
CA GLY A 526 12.81 -11.88 15.40
C GLY A 526 11.97 -10.95 16.28
N ASP A 527 12.54 -9.81 16.67
CA ASP A 527 11.86 -8.73 17.40
C ASP A 527 11.51 -7.52 16.50
N ARG A 528 11.62 -7.69 15.18
CA ARG A 528 11.41 -6.64 14.16
C ARG A 528 10.20 -6.93 13.28
N THR A 529 9.48 -5.88 12.93
CA THR A 529 8.42 -5.86 11.93
C THR A 529 8.96 -5.27 10.65
N TYR A 530 8.80 -5.98 9.55
CA TYR A 530 9.21 -5.55 8.21
C TYR A 530 7.99 -5.37 7.31
N ALA A 531 8.03 -4.33 6.50
CA ALA A 531 7.17 -4.16 5.34
C ALA A 531 7.90 -4.64 4.09
N PHE A 532 7.20 -5.40 3.26
CA PHE A 532 7.58 -5.78 1.92
C PHE A 532 6.64 -5.01 0.99
N VAL A 533 7.21 -4.16 0.13
CA VAL A 533 6.49 -3.28 -0.81
C VAL A 533 6.89 -3.73 -2.21
N GLY A 534 5.97 -4.37 -2.93
CA GLY A 534 6.13 -4.73 -4.33
C GLY A 534 6.11 -3.48 -5.19
N LEU A 535 6.73 -3.58 -6.36
CA LEU A 535 6.80 -2.56 -7.39
C LEU A 535 6.31 -3.23 -8.67
N GLU A 536 5.07 -2.96 -9.06
CA GLU A 536 4.33 -3.69 -10.09
C GLU A 536 5.08 -3.58 -11.44
N ARG A 537 5.19 -2.39 -12.02
CA ARG A 537 6.06 -2.15 -13.20
C ARG A 537 7.50 -2.65 -13.02
N MET A 538 8.25 -2.10 -12.06
CA MET A 538 9.70 -2.37 -11.93
C MET A 538 10.04 -3.84 -11.55
N GLY A 539 9.06 -4.66 -11.15
CA GLY A 539 9.24 -6.07 -10.80
C GLY A 539 10.07 -6.30 -9.51
N GLY A 540 10.23 -5.26 -8.71
CA GLY A 540 11.07 -5.25 -7.51
C GLY A 540 10.25 -5.38 -6.23
N ILE A 541 10.91 -5.71 -5.12
CA ILE A 541 10.32 -5.60 -3.79
C ILE A 541 11.30 -4.86 -2.89
N LEU A 542 10.85 -3.75 -2.31
CA LEU A 542 11.58 -3.00 -1.29
C LEU A 542 11.21 -3.54 0.10
N VAL A 543 12.20 -3.72 0.96
CA VAL A 543 11.99 -4.21 2.33
C VAL A 543 12.44 -3.15 3.33
N TYR A 544 11.52 -2.71 4.19
CA TYR A 544 11.75 -1.69 5.22
C TYR A 544 11.55 -2.26 6.63
N ASP A 545 12.43 -1.92 7.58
CA ASP A 545 12.15 -2.07 9.01
C ASP A 545 11.15 -0.99 9.42
N VAL A 546 9.92 -1.41 9.73
CA VAL A 546 8.81 -0.56 10.18
C VAL A 546 8.47 -0.78 11.66
N THR A 547 9.37 -1.46 12.40
CA THR A 547 9.21 -1.80 13.83
C THR A 547 8.89 -0.57 14.68
N ASN A 548 9.36 0.61 14.28
CA ASN A 548 8.93 1.88 14.83
C ASN A 548 8.36 2.74 13.68
N PRO A 549 7.04 3.03 13.64
CA PRO A 549 6.44 3.86 12.58
C PRO A 549 7.05 5.27 12.48
N PHE A 550 7.67 5.77 13.55
CA PHE A 550 8.34 7.08 13.60
C PHE A 550 9.84 7.03 13.26
N ASN A 551 10.39 5.85 12.93
CA ASN A 551 11.78 5.64 12.54
C ASN A 551 11.86 4.43 11.61
N VAL A 552 11.27 4.58 10.42
CA VAL A 552 11.33 3.59 9.34
C VAL A 552 12.71 3.65 8.69
N THR A 553 13.28 2.49 8.34
CA THR A 553 14.56 2.42 7.61
C THR A 553 14.56 1.32 6.55
N MET A 554 15.06 1.64 5.36
CA MET A 554 15.26 0.66 4.30
C MET A 554 16.25 -0.43 4.76
N ASN A 555 15.92 -1.69 4.47
CA ASN A 555 16.73 -2.86 4.83
C ASN A 555 17.38 -3.52 3.61
N THR A 556 16.58 -3.97 2.64
CA THR A 556 17.08 -4.66 1.44
C THR A 556 16.13 -4.50 0.26
N TYR A 557 16.63 -4.75 -0.94
CA TYR A 557 15.86 -4.80 -2.18
C TYR A 557 16.03 -6.19 -2.81
N MET A 558 14.98 -6.71 -3.40
CA MET A 558 14.96 -8.00 -4.08
C MET A 558 14.23 -7.91 -5.40
N ILE A 559 14.70 -8.68 -6.39
CA ILE A 559 14.18 -8.71 -7.75
C ILE A 559 14.58 -10.04 -8.40
N ASN A 560 13.71 -10.57 -9.25
CA ASN A 560 14.00 -11.69 -10.14
C ASN A 560 13.46 -11.40 -11.55
N ARG A 561 13.62 -10.16 -12.02
CA ARG A 561 13.29 -9.69 -13.37
C ARG A 561 14.57 -9.48 -14.19
N GLY A 562 14.54 -9.85 -15.47
CA GLY A 562 15.55 -9.48 -16.46
C GLY A 562 15.36 -8.04 -16.93
N LEU A 563 16.45 -7.28 -16.98
CA LEU A 563 16.46 -5.84 -17.25
C LEU A 563 17.49 -5.45 -18.32
N GLN A 564 18.04 -6.42 -19.06
CA GLN A 564 18.97 -6.11 -20.14
C GLN A 564 18.21 -5.41 -21.28
N LYS A 565 18.69 -4.23 -21.69
CA LYS A 565 18.05 -3.45 -22.74
C LYS A 565 17.83 -4.24 -24.04
N ASP A 566 16.65 -4.09 -24.63
CA ASP A 566 16.16 -4.77 -25.84
C ASP A 566 16.09 -6.32 -25.74
N ALA A 567 16.21 -6.91 -24.54
CA ALA A 567 16.08 -8.37 -24.33
C ALA A 567 14.62 -8.79 -24.08
N GLU A 568 14.29 -10.03 -24.46
CA GLU A 568 13.01 -10.66 -24.13
C GLU A 568 12.75 -10.59 -22.63
N ILE A 569 11.55 -10.15 -22.25
CA ILE A 569 11.14 -10.04 -20.84
C ILE A 569 11.25 -11.41 -20.18
N SER A 570 11.80 -11.45 -18.97
CA SER A 570 12.00 -12.73 -18.27
C SER A 570 12.02 -12.58 -16.77
N GLY A 571 11.63 -13.65 -16.08
CA GLY A 571 11.60 -13.71 -14.62
C GLY A 571 10.20 -13.47 -14.06
N ASP A 572 10.14 -12.74 -12.96
CA ASP A 572 8.92 -12.43 -12.19
C ASP A 572 8.56 -10.94 -12.43
N LEU A 573 7.32 -10.66 -12.82
CA LEU A 573 6.81 -9.35 -13.29
C LEU A 573 5.46 -9.02 -12.63
N ALA A 574 5.20 -7.75 -12.32
CA ALA A 574 4.02 -7.28 -11.60
C ALA A 574 3.73 -8.04 -10.28
N PRO A 575 4.55 -7.86 -9.24
CA PRO A 575 4.28 -8.39 -7.90
C PRO A 575 2.99 -7.80 -7.34
N GLU A 576 2.03 -8.68 -7.05
CA GLU A 576 0.61 -8.34 -6.91
C GLU A 576 0.06 -8.83 -5.55
N GLY A 577 -0.35 -10.09 -5.46
CA GLY A 577 -0.58 -10.73 -4.16
C GLY A 577 0.73 -11.02 -3.42
N MET A 578 0.83 -10.64 -2.15
CA MET A 578 1.92 -11.08 -1.27
C MET A 578 1.45 -11.66 0.06
N VAL A 579 2.06 -12.78 0.48
CA VAL A 579 1.82 -13.36 1.81
C VAL A 579 3.11 -13.76 2.52
N PHE A 580 3.30 -13.23 3.72
CA PHE A 580 4.42 -13.58 4.61
C PHE A 580 4.11 -14.84 5.43
N ILE A 581 5.05 -15.78 5.47
CA ILE A 581 4.99 -17.01 6.24
C ILE A 581 6.06 -16.98 7.33
N SER A 582 5.64 -17.00 8.60
CA SER A 582 6.56 -17.05 9.73
C SER A 582 7.42 -18.32 9.74
N ALA A 583 8.61 -18.24 10.35
CA ALA A 583 9.53 -19.38 10.47
C ALA A 583 8.90 -20.62 11.13
N GLN A 584 7.89 -20.44 11.99
CA GLN A 584 7.17 -21.50 12.68
C GLN A 584 6.16 -22.23 11.77
N ASN A 585 5.60 -21.53 10.79
CA ASN A 585 4.63 -22.05 9.82
C ASN A 585 5.29 -22.49 8.49
N SER A 586 6.58 -22.19 8.33
CA SER A 586 7.38 -22.50 7.15
C SER A 586 7.88 -23.95 7.12
N PRO A 587 7.82 -24.64 5.96
CA PRO A 587 8.33 -26.00 5.80
C PRO A 587 9.84 -26.13 6.02
N ILE A 588 10.60 -25.04 5.84
CA ILE A 588 12.07 -25.03 5.98
C ILE A 588 12.55 -24.38 7.29
N GLY A 589 11.64 -23.96 8.18
CA GLY A 589 12.00 -23.34 9.46
C GLY A 589 12.62 -21.94 9.36
N GLN A 590 12.48 -21.29 8.20
CA GLN A 590 12.93 -19.91 7.92
C GLN A 590 11.72 -19.08 7.49
N PRO A 591 11.65 -17.77 7.79
CA PRO A 591 10.61 -16.91 7.26
C PRO A 591 10.59 -16.96 5.73
N LEU A 592 9.40 -17.04 5.14
CA LEU A 592 9.21 -16.96 3.69
C LEU A 592 8.36 -15.74 3.32
N LEU A 593 8.59 -15.19 2.14
CA LEU A 593 7.63 -14.36 1.41
C LEU A 593 7.19 -15.15 0.18
N VAL A 594 5.88 -15.29 -0.01
CA VAL A 594 5.28 -15.79 -1.24
C VAL A 594 4.72 -14.59 -1.99
N VAL A 595 4.99 -14.55 -3.30
CA VAL A 595 4.65 -13.43 -4.18
C VAL A 595 3.95 -14.02 -5.41
N GLY A 596 2.73 -13.56 -5.66
CA GLY A 596 2.03 -13.63 -6.94
C GLY A 596 2.57 -12.55 -7.87
N ASN A 597 2.74 -12.87 -9.14
CA ASN A 597 3.39 -12.00 -10.12
C ASN A 597 2.59 -12.09 -11.42
N GLU A 598 1.57 -11.25 -11.56
CA GLU A 598 0.41 -11.50 -12.43
C GLU A 598 0.76 -11.53 -13.93
N ILE A 599 1.54 -10.58 -14.43
CA ILE A 599 1.94 -10.49 -15.84
C ILE A 599 2.82 -11.69 -16.24
N SER A 600 3.67 -12.15 -15.32
CA SER A 600 4.54 -13.32 -15.53
C SER A 600 3.86 -14.65 -15.23
N GLY A 601 2.63 -14.63 -14.69
CA GLY A 601 1.90 -15.79 -14.22
C GLY A 601 2.56 -16.53 -13.06
N SER A 602 3.54 -15.93 -12.39
CA SER A 602 4.52 -16.69 -11.59
C SER A 602 4.31 -16.58 -10.08
N VAL A 603 4.40 -17.72 -9.38
CA VAL A 603 4.40 -17.77 -7.92
C VAL A 603 5.84 -17.98 -7.46
N SER A 604 6.45 -16.93 -6.91
CA SER A 604 7.81 -16.98 -6.38
C SER A 604 7.80 -17.09 -4.84
N VAL A 605 8.74 -17.88 -4.30
CA VAL A 605 8.85 -18.15 -2.86
C VAL A 605 10.27 -17.85 -2.41
N TRP A 606 10.41 -16.87 -1.53
CA TRP A 606 11.68 -16.33 -1.07
C TRP A 606 11.91 -16.63 0.41
N SER A 607 13.02 -17.27 0.75
CA SER A 607 13.48 -17.37 2.14
C SER A 607 14.14 -16.06 2.56
N ILE A 608 13.78 -15.54 3.73
CA ILE A 608 14.28 -14.28 4.27
C ILE A 608 15.11 -14.59 5.52
N THR A 609 16.44 -14.51 5.40
CA THR A 609 17.38 -14.84 6.49
C THR A 609 18.08 -13.60 7.05
N GLN A 610 18.55 -13.67 8.31
CA GLN A 610 19.31 -12.59 8.95
C GLN A 610 20.82 -12.85 8.85
N GLN A 611 21.60 -11.80 8.60
CA GLN A 611 23.08 -11.84 8.52
C GLN A 611 23.77 -10.98 9.59
#